data_AF-A0A536X321-F1
#
_entry.id   AF-A0A536X321-F1
#
_cell.length_a   1.000
_cell.length_b   1.000
_cell.length_c   1.000
_cell.angle_alpha   90.00
_cell.angle_beta   90.00
_cell.angle_gamma   90.00
#
_symmetry.space_group_name_H-M   'P 1'
#
loop_
_entity.id
_entity.type
_entity.pdbx_description
1 polymer ?
#
loop_
_entity_poly.entity_id
_entity_poly.type
_entity_poly.pdbx_seq_one_letter_code
_entity_poly.pdbx_strand_id
1 'polypeptide(L)'
;MDAEETIRWPTNLDRAGIEKRLADARKTAEQEGWTEVAGLLAGIEGKSAAEIAKAVTAALDWLQRQPELRAFGLQLQMVALNLKNLK
;
A
#
# COMPACT_ATOMS: atom_id res chain seq x y z
N MET A 1 23.24 5.46 -12.02
CA MET A 1 22.95 4.50 -13.10
C MET A 1 23.49 3.20 -12.56
N ASP A 2 22.73 2.33 -11.91
CA ASP A 2 21.35 1.90 -12.15
C ASP A 2 20.75 1.44 -10.81
N ALA A 3 19.68 2.10 -10.36
CA ALA A 3 18.86 1.61 -9.26
C ALA A 3 17.55 1.06 -9.86
N GLU A 4 17.68 0.14 -10.81
CA GLU A 4 16.63 -0.86 -11.04
C GLU A 4 16.66 -1.81 -9.83
N GLU A 5 16.27 -1.29 -8.66
CA GLU A 5 15.64 -2.12 -7.65
C GLU A 5 14.38 -2.65 -8.33
N THR A 6 14.55 -3.75 -9.07
CA THR A 6 13.47 -4.68 -9.34
C THR A 6 12.92 -4.98 -7.97
N ILE A 7 11.85 -4.28 -7.59
CA ILE A 7 11.12 -4.51 -6.36
C ILE A 7 10.62 -5.94 -6.52
N ARG A 8 11.42 -6.92 -6.08
CA ARG A 8 10.97 -8.30 -5.92
C ARG A 8 9.93 -8.21 -4.83
N TRP A 9 8.68 -8.24 -5.24
CA TRP A 9 7.55 -8.29 -4.34
C TRP A 9 7.62 -9.62 -3.60
N PRO A 10 7.91 -9.63 -2.28
CA PRO A 10 7.78 -10.85 -1.52
C PRO A 10 6.30 -11.25 -1.52
N THR A 11 6.00 -12.43 -2.06
CA THR A 11 4.65 -13.00 -2.12
C THR A 11 4.17 -13.56 -0.76
N ASN A 12 4.95 -13.36 0.30
CA ASN A 12 4.67 -13.83 1.65
C ASN A 12 5.08 -12.77 2.68
N LEU A 13 4.34 -11.66 2.73
CA LEU A 13 4.55 -10.63 3.75
C LEU A 13 3.85 -11.03 5.05
N ASP A 14 4.60 -11.02 6.16
CA ASP A 14 4.06 -11.02 7.51
C ASP A 14 3.48 -9.64 7.87
N ARG A 15 2.76 -9.53 9.00
CA ARG A 15 2.15 -8.28 9.49
C ARG A 15 3.13 -7.08 9.43
N ALA A 16 4.32 -7.23 9.99
CA ALA A 16 5.33 -6.15 9.99
C ALA A 16 5.78 -5.76 8.56
N GLY A 17 5.83 -6.73 7.65
CA GLY A 17 6.14 -6.49 6.24
C GLY A 17 5.01 -5.74 5.52
N ILE A 18 3.76 -6.10 5.79
CA ILE A 18 2.57 -5.42 5.28
C ILE A 18 2.55 -3.97 5.78
N GLU A 19 2.72 -3.77 7.10
CA GLU A 19 2.72 -2.45 7.71
C GLU A 19 3.83 -1.56 7.13
N LYS A 20 5.05 -2.10 6.99
CA LYS A 20 6.17 -1.38 6.38
C LYS A 20 5.87 -0.97 4.93
N ARG A 21 5.23 -1.84 4.15
CA ARG A 21 4.88 -1.53 2.75
C ARG A 21 3.78 -0.49 2.63
N LEU A 22 2.81 -0.51 3.52
CA LEU A 22 1.75 0.50 3.55
C LEU A 22 2.29 1.85 4.04
N ALA A 23 3.24 1.86 4.97
CA ALA A 23 3.96 3.07 5.36
C ALA A 23 4.81 3.64 4.21
N ASP A 24 5.45 2.78 3.41
CA ASP A 24 6.21 3.20 2.22
C ASP A 24 5.30 3.76 1.11
N ALA A 25 4.16 3.08 0.87
CA ALA A 25 3.11 3.57 -0.02
C ALA A 25 2.55 4.93 0.43
N ARG A 26 2.37 5.11 1.75
CA ARG A 26 1.97 6.40 2.32
C ARG A 26 3.03 7.48 2.04
N LYS A 27 4.31 7.20 2.31
CA LYS A 27 5.39 8.16 2.04
C LYS A 27 5.45 8.56 0.57
N THR A 28 5.29 7.60 -0.33
CA THR A 28 5.22 7.87 -1.78
C THR A 28 4.03 8.78 -2.10
N ALA A 29 2.85 8.48 -1.56
CA ALA A 29 1.67 9.33 -1.71
C ALA A 29 1.87 10.74 -1.13
N GLU A 30 2.56 10.88 0.01
CA GLU A 30 2.91 12.18 0.60
C GLU A 30 3.88 12.97 -0.30
N GLN A 31 4.88 12.32 -0.90
CA GLN A 31 5.86 12.93 -1.80
C GLN A 31 5.24 13.39 -3.12
N GLU A 32 4.33 12.57 -3.67
CA GLU A 32 3.64 12.85 -4.93
C GLU A 32 2.42 13.78 -4.74
N GLY A 33 2.06 14.10 -3.49
CA GLY A 33 0.93 14.98 -3.17
C GLY A 33 -0.46 14.32 -3.21
N TRP A 34 -0.54 12.99 -3.20
CA TRP A 34 -1.79 12.22 -3.12
C TRP A 34 -2.32 12.17 -1.68
N THR A 35 -2.80 13.32 -1.20
CA THR A 35 -3.31 13.50 0.17
C THR A 35 -4.41 12.51 0.54
N GLU A 36 -5.25 12.09 -0.41
CA GLU A 36 -6.32 11.12 -0.14
C GLU A 36 -5.76 9.74 0.22
N VAL A 37 -4.82 9.23 -0.58
CA VAL A 37 -4.17 7.93 -0.33
C VAL A 37 -3.30 8.01 0.92
N ALA A 38 -2.55 9.10 1.10
CA ALA A 38 -1.73 9.32 2.27
C ALA A 38 -2.59 9.34 3.56
N GLY A 39 -3.76 9.99 3.52
CA GLY A 39 -4.70 10.04 4.63
C GLY A 39 -5.34 8.68 4.94
N LEU A 40 -5.71 7.91 3.91
CA LEU A 40 -6.24 6.56 4.07
C LEU A 40 -5.20 5.60 4.68
N LEU A 41 -3.94 5.73 4.28
CA LEU A 41 -2.81 4.94 4.79
C LEU A 41 -2.15 5.56 6.03
N ALA A 42 -2.71 6.62 6.61
CA ALA A 42 -2.20 7.22 7.84
C ALA A 42 -2.53 6.36 9.06
N GLY A 43 -1.50 6.12 9.88
CA GLY A 43 -1.63 5.41 11.15
C GLY A 43 -2.18 3.98 11.02
N ILE A 44 -1.86 3.26 9.93
CA ILE A 44 -2.31 1.87 9.76
C ILE A 44 -1.52 0.88 10.62
N GLU A 45 -0.32 1.28 11.04
CA GLU A 45 0.56 0.54 11.93
C GLU A 45 -0.15 0.28 13.27
N GLY A 46 -0.20 -0.98 13.69
CA GLY A 46 -0.87 -1.41 14.91
C GLY A 46 -2.39 -1.56 14.81
N LYS A 47 -3.03 -1.18 13.70
CA LYS A 47 -4.48 -1.39 13.51
C LYS A 47 -4.83 -2.87 13.34
N SER A 48 -6.09 -3.20 13.58
CA SER A 48 -6.65 -4.54 13.31
C SER A 48 -6.62 -4.86 11.82
N ALA A 49 -6.54 -6.15 11.47
CA ALA A 49 -6.53 -6.61 10.08
C ALA A 49 -7.70 -6.04 9.24
N ALA A 50 -8.90 -5.98 9.82
CA ALA A 50 -10.09 -5.42 9.18
C ALA A 50 -9.95 -3.92 8.86
N GLU A 51 -9.36 -3.15 9.77
CA GLU A 51 -9.13 -1.71 9.59
C GLU A 51 -8.05 -1.45 8.52
N ILE A 52 -6.99 -2.26 8.52
CA ILE A 52 -5.97 -2.22 7.47
C ILE A 52 -6.60 -2.55 6.12
N ALA A 53 -7.39 -3.62 6.04
CA ALA A 53 -8.06 -4.02 4.80
C ALA A 53 -9.02 -2.95 4.28
N LYS A 54 -9.77 -2.30 5.17
CA LYS A 54 -10.67 -1.19 4.83
C LYS A 54 -9.89 0.00 4.24
N ALA A 55 -8.79 0.41 4.88
CA ALA A 55 -7.93 1.49 4.41
C ALA A 55 -7.31 1.17 3.04
N VAL A 56 -6.75 -0.03 2.87
CA VAL A 56 -6.15 -0.48 1.61
C VAL A 56 -7.18 -0.54 0.49
N THR A 57 -8.39 -1.05 0.77
CA THR A 57 -9.47 -1.12 -0.23
C THR A 57 -9.92 0.27 -0.66
N ALA A 58 -10.09 1.20 0.28
CA ALA A 58 -10.44 2.58 -0.03
C ALA A 58 -9.36 3.28 -0.88
N ALA A 59 -8.08 3.05 -0.57
CA ALA A 59 -6.98 3.60 -1.34
C ALA A 59 -6.95 3.02 -2.77
N LEU A 60 -7.23 1.72 -2.92
CA LEU A 60 -7.36 1.08 -4.23
C LEU A 60 -8.53 1.63 -5.05
N ASP A 61 -9.69 1.88 -4.44
CA ASP A 61 -10.85 2.50 -5.13
C ASP A 61 -10.48 3.89 -5.66
N TRP A 62 -9.79 4.69 -4.86
CA TRP A 62 -9.33 6.01 -5.28
C TRP A 62 -8.32 5.89 -6.44
N LEU A 63 -7.35 4.99 -6.34
CA LEU A 63 -6.34 4.75 -7.38
C LEU A 63 -6.94 4.22 -8.68
N GLN A 64 -8.04 3.46 -8.64
CA GLN A 64 -8.75 3.03 -9.85
C GLN A 64 -9.30 4.19 -10.66
N ARG A 65 -9.57 5.34 -10.02
CA ARG A 65 -10.03 6.57 -10.70
C ARG A 65 -8.87 7.38 -11.30
N GLN A 66 -7.62 7.04 -10.97
CA GLN A 66 -6.41 7.72 -11.41
C GLN A 66 -5.60 6.82 -12.35
N PRO A 67 -5.88 6.82 -13.67
CA PRO A 67 -5.24 5.91 -14.63
C PRO A 67 -3.72 6.12 -14.73
N GLU A 68 -3.24 7.33 -14.47
CA GLU A 68 -1.81 7.67 -14.37
C GLU A 68 -1.09 6.96 -13.20
N LEU A 69 -1.82 6.58 -12.16
CA LEU A 69 -1.29 5.92 -10.96
C LEU A 69 -1.44 4.40 -11.00
N ARG A 70 -1.72 3.82 -12.17
CA ARG A 70 -1.96 2.38 -12.33
C ARG A 70 -0.80 1.53 -11.80
N ALA A 71 0.45 1.96 -12.01
CA ALA A 71 1.61 1.24 -11.50
C ALA A 71 1.59 1.15 -9.97
N PHE A 72 1.30 2.26 -9.28
CA PHE A 72 1.15 2.30 -7.83
C PHE A 72 -0.06 1.49 -7.34
N GLY A 73 -1.18 1.52 -8.07
CA GLY A 73 -2.34 0.67 -7.81
C GLY A 73 -2.00 -0.82 -7.82
N LEU A 74 -1.20 -1.27 -8.79
CA LEU A 74 -0.73 -2.67 -8.85
C LEU A 74 0.15 -3.04 -7.66
N GLN A 75 1.03 -2.13 -7.24
CA GLN A 75 1.87 -2.31 -6.05
C GLN A 75 1.01 -2.48 -4.80
N LEU A 76 0.04 -1.60 -4.59
CA LEU A 76 -0.87 -1.67 -3.45
C LEU A 76 -1.76 -2.94 -3.50
N GLN A 77 -2.18 -3.38 -4.69
CA GLN A 77 -2.90 -4.65 -4.86
C GLN A 77 -2.07 -5.85 -4.41
N MET A 78 -0.76 -5.87 -4.70
CA MET A 78 0.11 -6.95 -4.22
C MET A 78 0.20 -6.99 -2.69
N VAL A 79 0.20 -5.82 -2.02
CA VAL A 79 0.07 -5.77 -0.55
C VAL A 79 -1.29 -6.30 -0.11
N ALA A 80 -2.37 -5.92 -0.81
CA ALA A 80 -3.74 -6.34 -0.51
C ALA A 80 -3.89 -7.88 -0.51
N LEU A 81 -3.22 -8.57 -1.44
CA LEU A 81 -3.21 -10.05 -1.51
C LEU A 81 -2.56 -10.72 -0.30
N ASN A 82 -1.69 -10.01 0.41
CA ASN A 82 -1.04 -10.48 1.63
C ASN A 82 -1.84 -10.16 2.90
N LEU A 83 -2.91 -9.35 2.83
CA LEU A 83 -3.71 -8.99 4.02
C LEU A 83 -4.34 -10.20 4.73
N LYS A 84 -4.57 -11.30 4.00
CA LYS A 84 -4.98 -12.60 4.57
C LYS A 84 -3.99 -13.17 5.60
N ASN A 85 -2.74 -12.71 5.59
CA ASN A 85 -1.70 -13.12 6.54
C ASN A 85 -1.79 -12.32 7.86
N LEU A 86 -2.62 -11.27 7.93
CA LEU A 86 -2.91 -10.54 9.15
C LEU A 86 -3.87 -11.38 10.02
N LYS A 87 -3.34 -12.38 10.71
CA LYS A 87 -4.08 -13.13 11.75
C LYS A 87 -4.31 -12.29 13.00
#